data_AF-X0R5W1-F1
#
_entry.id   AF-X0R5W1-F1
#
_cell.length_a   1.000
_cell.length_b   1.000
_cell.length_c   1.000
_cell.angle_alpha   90.00
_cell.angle_beta   90.00
_cell.angle_gamma   90.00
#
_symmetry.space_group_name_H-M   'P 1'
#
loop_
_entity.id
_entity.type
_entity.pdbx_description
1 polymer ?
#
loop_
_entity_poly.entity_id
_entity_poly.type
_entity_poly.pdbx_seq_one_letter_code
_entity_poly.pdbx_strand_id
1 'polypeptide(L)'
;MTTTSTNTHEKAHAFSAGFEMISRFDAATRQGLADDNILLNLYNLCEQSCSQDKLLHLDSDITITRGFDIGKTAPTAGTIGLALSNNQDQPVTLASVTPNSNRKPLIIDRMQPSALIIGTLNSGNELIAIDDALEDVIKLAYYLIADNVTLLVSLDKLLFNSMVSHFAEVYPVTIFTTLDQKDKVCKPFRGANVKAIVTSDRNVLEHLEYSELSYRDILALDDTTILDLQAEIWSEPEPLANSPNKPTPYPIDAFTGLLQHVVKAVAHYTQAPTAIAGQCVLGALAHMGQRFIDAPMGTDTCRPV
;
A
#
# COMPACT_ATOMS: atom_id res chain seq x y z
N MET A 1 -41.58 -11.56 -27.12
CA MET A 1 -40.27 -11.76 -27.78
C MET A 1 -39.87 -10.38 -28.30
N THR A 2 -38.75 -9.75 -27.97
CA THR A 2 -37.43 -10.29 -27.62
C THR A 2 -36.60 -9.19 -26.92
N THR A 3 -36.01 -9.55 -25.77
CA THR A 3 -34.72 -9.10 -25.19
C THR A 3 -34.46 -7.63 -24.82
N THR A 4 -34.56 -7.35 -23.51
CA THR A 4 -33.78 -6.30 -22.83
C THR A 4 -32.40 -6.87 -22.49
N SER A 5 -31.35 -6.22 -22.96
CA SER A 5 -29.95 -6.57 -22.69
C SER A 5 -29.59 -6.21 -21.24
N THR A 6 -29.15 -7.23 -20.51
CA THR A 6 -28.54 -7.16 -19.18
C THR A 6 -27.13 -6.60 -19.34
N ASN A 7 -26.84 -5.42 -18.80
CA ASN A 7 -25.47 -5.00 -18.50
C ASN A 7 -25.22 -5.17 -17.01
N THR A 8 -24.77 -6.37 -16.69
CA THR A 8 -24.26 -6.82 -15.41
C THR A 8 -22.86 -6.23 -15.23
N HIS A 9 -22.71 -5.19 -14.42
CA HIS A 9 -21.45 -4.86 -13.72
C HIS A 9 -21.74 -3.91 -12.56
N GLU A 10 -22.43 -4.41 -11.54
CA GLU A 10 -22.56 -3.70 -10.26
C GLU A 10 -21.76 -4.47 -9.20
N LYS A 11 -20.49 -4.09 -9.05
CA LYS A 11 -19.57 -4.56 -8.00
C LYS A 11 -19.88 -3.83 -6.67
N ALA A 12 -21.15 -3.72 -6.28
CA ALA A 12 -21.58 -2.91 -5.13
C ALA A 12 -22.12 -3.71 -3.93
N HIS A 13 -22.15 -5.05 -3.96
CA HIS A 13 -22.77 -5.84 -2.88
C HIS A 13 -21.81 -6.39 -1.81
N ALA A 14 -20.49 -6.23 -1.98
CA ALA A 14 -19.54 -6.72 -0.97
C ALA A 14 -19.37 -5.74 0.21
N PHE A 15 -19.65 -4.45 0.03
CA PHE A 15 -19.20 -3.44 0.98
C PHE A 15 -20.13 -3.24 2.20
N SER A 16 -21.45 -3.50 2.07
CA SER A 16 -22.41 -3.15 3.14
C SER A 16 -22.55 -4.19 4.26
N ALA A 17 -22.45 -5.50 3.96
CA ALA A 17 -22.90 -6.50 4.94
C ALA A 17 -21.97 -6.69 6.15
N GLY A 18 -20.66 -6.43 6.01
CA GLY A 18 -19.72 -6.49 7.14
C GLY A 18 -19.95 -5.36 8.13
N PHE A 19 -20.11 -4.14 7.62
CA PHE A 19 -20.43 -2.95 8.40
C PHE A 19 -21.81 -3.06 9.09
N GLU A 20 -22.85 -3.50 8.37
CA GLU A 20 -24.20 -3.73 8.92
C GLU A 20 -24.19 -4.75 10.07
N MET A 21 -23.37 -5.81 9.96
CA MET A 21 -23.23 -6.83 11.01
C MET A 21 -22.60 -6.26 12.28
N ILE A 22 -21.64 -5.35 12.14
CA ILE A 22 -20.87 -4.78 13.24
C ILE A 22 -21.68 -3.68 13.94
N SER A 23 -22.41 -2.86 13.17
CA SER A 23 -23.23 -1.75 13.69
C SER A 23 -24.41 -2.16 14.59
N ARG A 24 -24.74 -3.47 14.65
CA ARG A 24 -25.83 -3.99 15.48
C ARG A 24 -25.42 -4.22 16.94
N PHE A 25 -24.11 -4.18 17.23
CA PHE A 25 -23.57 -4.45 18.55
C PHE A 25 -23.13 -3.15 19.21
N ASP A 26 -23.36 -3.06 20.52
CA ASP A 26 -22.91 -1.92 21.31
C ASP A 26 -21.40 -2.04 21.61
N ALA A 27 -20.76 -0.89 21.82
CA ALA A 27 -19.38 -0.84 22.28
C ALA A 27 -19.22 -1.59 23.62
N ALA A 28 -18.12 -2.33 23.75
CA ALA A 28 -17.81 -3.04 24.99
C ALA A 28 -17.58 -2.04 26.13
N THR A 29 -18.06 -2.36 27.32
CA THR A 29 -17.78 -1.59 28.54
C THR A 29 -16.69 -2.27 29.35
N ARG A 30 -15.94 -1.52 30.16
CA ARG A 30 -14.94 -2.10 31.09
C ARG A 30 -15.50 -3.23 31.94
N GLN A 31 -16.74 -3.10 32.42
CA GLN A 31 -17.41 -4.16 33.20
C GLN A 31 -17.69 -5.41 32.36
N GLY A 32 -18.05 -5.24 31.07
CA GLY A 32 -18.26 -6.34 30.13
C GLY A 32 -17.00 -7.14 29.80
N LEU A 33 -15.81 -6.58 30.05
CA LEU A 33 -14.53 -7.27 29.84
C LEU A 33 -14.19 -8.26 30.97
N ALA A 34 -15.02 -8.33 32.03
CA ALA A 34 -14.92 -9.32 33.11
C ALA A 34 -13.54 -9.39 33.80
N ASP A 35 -12.91 -8.25 34.02
CA ASP A 35 -11.57 -8.13 34.63
C ASP A 35 -10.46 -8.87 33.86
N ASP A 36 -10.67 -9.17 32.57
CA ASP A 36 -9.63 -9.71 31.70
C ASP A 36 -8.56 -8.65 31.44
N ASN A 37 -7.35 -8.87 31.97
CA ASN A 37 -6.25 -7.92 31.88
C ASN A 37 -5.84 -7.60 30.44
N ILE A 38 -5.87 -8.58 29.53
CA ILE A 38 -5.48 -8.37 28.13
C ILE A 38 -6.51 -7.47 27.46
N LEU A 39 -7.80 -7.79 27.60
CA LEU A 39 -8.87 -7.00 27.00
C LEU A 39 -8.98 -5.60 27.62
N LEU A 40 -8.78 -5.47 28.93
CA LEU A 40 -8.75 -4.17 29.61
C LEU A 40 -7.61 -3.28 29.12
N ASN A 41 -6.41 -3.85 28.94
CA ASN A 41 -5.28 -3.11 28.41
C ASN A 41 -5.50 -2.69 26.95
N LEU A 42 -6.09 -3.54 26.12
CA LEU A 42 -6.47 -3.20 24.76
C LEU A 42 -7.52 -2.08 24.75
N TYR A 43 -8.55 -2.18 25.59
CA TYR A 43 -9.58 -1.15 25.73
C TYR A 43 -8.96 0.21 26.09
N ASN A 44 -8.01 0.23 27.03
CA ASN A 44 -7.30 1.46 27.42
C ASN A 44 -6.45 2.04 26.27
N LEU A 45 -5.85 1.20 25.42
CA LEU A 45 -5.13 1.67 24.22
C LEU A 45 -6.08 2.28 23.18
N CYS A 46 -7.22 1.64 22.93
CA CYS A 46 -8.23 2.15 21.99
C CYS A 46 -8.79 3.51 22.44
N GLU A 47 -9.10 3.67 23.73
CA GLU A 47 -9.58 4.93 24.31
C GLU A 47 -8.54 6.06 24.13
N GLN A 48 -7.26 5.79 24.38
CA GLN A 48 -6.19 6.78 24.18
C GLN A 48 -6.00 7.17 22.71
N SER A 49 -6.26 6.24 21.80
CA SER A 49 -6.10 6.42 20.35
C SER A 49 -7.32 7.05 19.68
N CYS A 50 -8.34 7.46 20.46
CA CYS A 50 -9.63 7.95 19.96
C CYS A 50 -10.32 7.00 18.96
N SER A 51 -10.03 5.70 19.05
CA SER A 51 -10.60 4.65 18.20
C SER A 51 -11.74 3.98 18.95
N GLN A 52 -12.87 4.69 19.05
CA GLN A 52 -14.11 4.14 19.60
C GLN A 52 -14.63 3.02 18.68
N ASP A 53 -15.37 2.07 19.24
CA ASP A 53 -16.02 0.95 18.52
C ASP A 53 -15.11 -0.18 17.99
N LYS A 54 -13.83 -0.25 18.40
CA LYS A 54 -12.97 -1.40 18.07
C LYS A 54 -13.26 -2.65 18.92
N LEU A 55 -13.83 -2.47 20.12
CA LEU A 55 -14.28 -3.55 21.00
C LEU A 55 -15.79 -3.48 21.17
N LEU A 56 -16.47 -4.61 20.94
CA LEU A 56 -17.93 -4.71 20.91
C LEU A 56 -18.41 -5.78 21.88
N HIS A 57 -19.56 -5.54 22.51
CA HIS A 57 -20.22 -6.57 23.30
C HIS A 57 -21.11 -7.42 22.38
N LEU A 58 -20.80 -8.71 22.27
CA LEU A 58 -21.58 -9.63 21.44
C LEU A 58 -22.66 -10.27 22.30
N ASP A 59 -23.88 -9.73 22.25
CA ASP A 59 -25.04 -10.20 23.02
C ASP A 59 -25.73 -11.44 22.40
N SER A 60 -25.32 -11.80 21.19
CA SER A 60 -25.98 -12.81 20.37
C SER A 60 -24.99 -13.55 19.46
N ASP A 61 -25.38 -14.74 19.05
CA ASP A 61 -24.62 -15.53 18.09
C ASP A 61 -24.69 -14.90 16.68
N ILE A 62 -23.61 -15.05 15.92
CA ILE A 62 -23.49 -14.49 14.58
C ILE A 62 -23.70 -15.59 13.54
N THR A 63 -24.70 -15.41 12.67
CA THR A 63 -24.83 -16.22 11.46
C THR A 63 -23.87 -15.71 10.41
N ILE A 64 -22.96 -16.57 9.96
CA ILE A 64 -21.97 -16.27 8.94
C ILE A 64 -22.69 -16.11 7.61
N THR A 65 -22.57 -14.94 7.00
CA THR A 65 -23.21 -14.62 5.72
C THR A 65 -22.26 -14.73 4.52
N ARG A 66 -20.96 -14.96 4.77
CA ARG A 66 -19.90 -14.98 3.75
C ARG A 66 -18.83 -16.05 3.98
N GLY A 67 -18.17 -16.48 2.91
CA GLY A 67 -17.08 -17.44 2.95
C GLY A 67 -17.47 -18.91 3.00
N PHE A 68 -16.56 -19.76 3.51
CA PHE A 68 -16.74 -21.21 3.47
C PHE A 68 -17.84 -21.71 4.41
N ASP A 69 -18.17 -20.94 5.45
CA ASP A 69 -19.08 -21.31 6.52
C ASP A 69 -20.44 -20.60 6.42
N ILE A 70 -20.83 -20.11 5.23
CA ILE A 70 -22.11 -19.44 4.99
C ILE A 70 -23.28 -20.26 5.55
N GLY A 71 -24.17 -19.59 6.28
CA GLY A 71 -25.37 -20.17 6.89
C GLY A 71 -25.11 -20.86 8.23
N LYS A 72 -23.85 -21.03 8.66
CA LYS A 72 -23.54 -21.52 10.00
C LYS A 72 -23.64 -20.41 11.03
N THR A 73 -24.08 -20.77 12.23
CA THR A 73 -24.11 -19.86 13.38
C THR A 73 -22.87 -20.10 14.22
N ALA A 74 -22.06 -19.05 14.38
CA ALA A 74 -20.88 -19.00 15.24
C ALA A 74 -21.31 -18.69 16.69
N PRO A 75 -20.83 -19.45 17.68
CA PRO A 75 -21.17 -19.22 19.09
C PRO A 75 -20.39 -18.01 19.62
N THR A 76 -21.03 -16.85 19.62
CA THR A 76 -20.43 -15.55 19.98
C THR A 76 -21.19 -14.81 21.07
N ALA A 77 -22.36 -15.30 21.49
CA ALA A 77 -23.08 -14.68 22.58
C ALA A 77 -22.25 -14.66 23.88
N GLY A 78 -22.22 -13.51 24.55
CA GLY A 78 -21.47 -13.28 25.79
C GLY A 78 -19.97 -13.10 25.62
N THR A 79 -19.47 -12.88 24.40
CA THR A 79 -18.04 -12.65 24.14
C THR A 79 -17.76 -11.19 23.76
N ILE A 80 -16.48 -10.86 23.58
CA ILE A 80 -16.02 -9.55 23.12
C ILE A 80 -15.62 -9.65 21.65
N GLY A 81 -16.26 -8.83 20.82
CA GLY A 81 -15.93 -8.68 19.41
C GLY A 81 -14.80 -7.69 19.21
N LEU A 82 -13.76 -8.09 18.49
CA LEU A 82 -12.68 -7.24 18.01
C LEU A 82 -12.96 -6.89 16.55
N ALA A 83 -13.22 -5.62 16.26
CA ALA A 83 -13.49 -5.17 14.90
C ALA A 83 -12.21 -5.27 14.03
N LEU A 84 -12.31 -5.99 12.92
CA LEU A 84 -11.21 -6.16 11.96
C LEU A 84 -11.50 -5.34 10.71
N SER A 85 -10.53 -4.51 10.33
CA SER A 85 -10.68 -3.50 9.28
C SER A 85 -9.80 -3.81 8.07
N ASN A 86 -10.21 -3.34 6.90
CA ASN A 86 -9.43 -3.43 5.67
C ASN A 86 -8.38 -2.30 5.58
N ASN A 87 -7.70 -2.20 4.44
CA ASN A 87 -6.69 -1.17 4.16
C ASN A 87 -7.25 0.26 3.94
N GLN A 88 -8.56 0.48 4.16
CA GLN A 88 -9.18 1.80 4.26
C GLN A 88 -9.70 2.10 5.68
N ASP A 89 -9.31 1.30 6.69
CA ASP A 89 -9.83 1.36 8.07
C ASP A 89 -11.36 1.20 8.15
N GLN A 90 -11.93 0.47 7.20
CA GLN A 90 -13.35 0.16 7.19
C GLN A 90 -13.56 -1.21 7.82
N PRO A 91 -14.45 -1.34 8.82
CA PRO A 91 -14.67 -2.61 9.50
C PRO A 91 -15.41 -3.57 8.56
N VAL A 92 -14.78 -4.70 8.25
CA VAL A 92 -15.27 -5.69 7.27
C VAL A 92 -15.66 -7.02 7.90
N THR A 93 -15.12 -7.32 9.08
CA THR A 93 -15.40 -8.54 9.85
C THR A 93 -15.05 -8.29 11.32
N LEU A 94 -15.25 -9.29 12.17
CA LEU A 94 -14.83 -9.24 13.57
C LEU A 94 -14.27 -10.60 14.02
N ALA A 95 -13.51 -10.57 15.11
CA ALA A 95 -13.12 -11.77 15.84
C ALA A 95 -13.79 -11.78 17.21
N SER A 96 -14.39 -12.90 17.59
CA SER A 96 -14.95 -13.11 18.92
C SER A 96 -13.89 -13.66 19.87
N VAL A 97 -13.69 -13.01 21.01
CA VAL A 97 -12.79 -13.40 22.10
C VAL A 97 -13.58 -13.62 23.37
N THR A 98 -13.44 -14.80 23.97
CA THR A 98 -14.05 -15.09 25.27
C THR A 98 -13.15 -14.54 26.39
N PRO A 99 -13.63 -13.62 27.24
CA PRO A 99 -12.86 -13.11 28.37
C PRO A 99 -12.35 -14.23 29.30
N ASN A 100 -11.18 -14.05 29.87
CA ASN A 100 -10.49 -14.97 30.79
C ASN A 100 -10.36 -16.40 30.22
N SER A 101 -10.20 -16.51 28.90
CA SER A 101 -10.11 -17.78 28.21
C SER A 101 -8.86 -17.87 27.35
N ASN A 102 -8.23 -19.04 27.36
CA ASN A 102 -7.12 -19.35 26.45
C ASN A 102 -7.62 -19.83 25.06
N ARG A 103 -8.91 -19.69 24.78
CA ARG A 103 -9.47 -20.02 23.47
C ARG A 103 -8.99 -19.01 22.45
N LYS A 104 -8.51 -19.50 21.31
CA LYS A 104 -8.13 -18.63 20.19
C LYS A 104 -9.34 -17.80 19.72
N PRO A 105 -9.12 -16.55 19.28
CA PRO A 105 -10.17 -15.74 18.69
C PRO A 105 -10.88 -16.46 17.54
N LEU A 106 -12.21 -16.37 17.51
CA LEU A 106 -13.03 -16.89 16.42
C LEU A 106 -13.31 -15.79 15.40
N ILE A 107 -12.60 -15.81 14.27
CA ILE A 107 -12.84 -14.89 13.16
C ILE A 107 -14.07 -15.34 12.36
N ILE A 108 -15.04 -14.43 12.18
CA ILE A 108 -16.34 -14.71 11.54
C ILE A 108 -16.21 -14.92 10.03
N ASP A 109 -15.64 -13.95 9.33
CA ASP A 109 -15.31 -14.04 7.90
C ASP A 109 -13.79 -13.98 7.72
N ARG A 110 -13.23 -15.02 7.10
CA ARG A 110 -11.80 -15.17 6.81
C ARG A 110 -11.44 -14.98 5.33
N MET A 111 -12.42 -14.65 4.49
CA MET A 111 -12.21 -14.49 3.04
C MET A 111 -11.59 -13.15 2.69
N GLN A 112 -11.82 -12.14 3.52
CA GLN A 112 -11.34 -10.78 3.30
C GLN A 112 -10.11 -10.53 4.18
N PRO A 113 -8.97 -10.14 3.58
CA PRO A 113 -7.81 -9.72 4.34
C PRO A 113 -8.18 -8.53 5.25
N SER A 114 -7.93 -8.68 6.54
CA SER A 114 -8.28 -7.69 7.54
C SER A 114 -7.34 -7.77 8.73
N ALA A 115 -7.22 -6.67 9.47
CA ALA A 115 -6.37 -6.56 10.64
C ALA A 115 -7.14 -5.96 11.81
N LEU A 116 -6.77 -6.32 13.04
CA LEU A 116 -7.06 -5.47 14.18
C LEU A 116 -6.06 -4.31 14.13
N ILE A 117 -6.56 -3.10 13.92
CA ILE A 117 -5.74 -1.89 13.81
C ILE A 117 -5.66 -1.23 15.19
N ILE A 118 -4.44 -1.06 15.70
CA ILE A 118 -4.15 -0.33 16.93
C ILE A 118 -3.38 0.93 16.55
N GLY A 119 -3.99 2.10 16.78
CA GLY A 119 -3.50 3.39 16.29
C GLY A 119 -4.31 3.91 15.09
N THR A 120 -3.80 4.91 14.39
CA THR A 120 -4.50 5.57 13.29
C THR A 120 -3.93 5.15 11.93
N LEU A 121 -4.78 4.70 11.02
CA LEU A 121 -4.35 4.36 9.66
C LEU A 121 -4.17 5.65 8.83
N ASN A 122 -2.93 6.13 8.69
CA ASN A 122 -2.60 7.28 7.84
C ASN A 122 -1.16 7.14 7.29
N SER A 123 -0.82 7.94 6.27
CA SER A 123 0.49 7.89 5.61
C SER A 123 1.65 8.51 6.40
N GLY A 124 1.37 9.19 7.52
CA GLY A 124 2.38 9.74 8.41
C GLY A 124 2.87 8.75 9.46
N ASN A 125 2.10 7.69 9.71
CA ASN A 125 2.47 6.63 10.64
C ASN A 125 3.20 5.49 9.93
N GLU A 126 4.13 4.86 10.62
CA GLU A 126 4.71 3.59 10.21
C GLU A 126 3.76 2.44 10.55
N LEU A 127 3.37 1.65 9.54
CA LEU A 127 2.46 0.52 9.73
C LEU A 127 3.28 -0.75 9.99
N ILE A 128 3.18 -1.32 11.19
CA ILE A 128 3.92 -2.54 11.55
C ILE A 128 2.96 -3.72 11.61
N ALA A 129 3.20 -4.74 10.80
CA ALA A 129 2.38 -5.95 10.76
C ALA A 129 2.91 -7.04 11.71
N ILE A 130 2.02 -7.63 12.51
CA ILE A 130 2.37 -8.58 13.59
C ILE A 130 1.37 -9.74 13.65
N ASP A 131 1.84 -10.96 13.93
CA ASP A 131 1.02 -12.18 14.13
C ASP A 131 1.25 -12.87 15.49
N ASP A 132 1.85 -12.15 16.44
CA ASP A 132 2.12 -12.62 17.79
C ASP A 132 0.86 -12.66 18.67
N ALA A 133 1.01 -13.19 19.89
CA ALA A 133 -0.08 -13.23 20.86
C ALA A 133 -0.57 -11.82 21.18
N LEU A 134 -1.89 -11.67 21.41
CA LEU A 134 -2.50 -10.37 21.68
C LEU A 134 -1.87 -9.68 22.91
N GLU A 135 -1.40 -10.45 23.90
CA GLU A 135 -0.65 -9.92 25.04
C GLU A 135 0.64 -9.20 24.63
N ASP A 136 1.45 -9.84 23.77
CA ASP A 136 2.74 -9.30 23.30
C ASP A 136 2.53 -8.09 22.39
N VAL A 137 1.50 -8.14 21.55
CA VAL A 137 1.07 -7.02 20.71
C VAL A 137 0.69 -5.81 21.56
N ILE A 138 -0.05 -6.00 22.65
CA ILE A 138 -0.44 -4.92 23.55
C ILE A 138 0.78 -4.33 24.26
N LYS A 139 1.71 -5.17 24.74
CA LYS A 139 2.98 -4.70 25.33
C LYS A 139 3.75 -3.86 24.33
N LEU A 140 3.91 -4.35 23.10
CA LEU A 140 4.57 -3.63 22.03
C LEU A 140 3.88 -2.29 21.72
N ALA A 141 2.55 -2.26 21.69
CA ALA A 141 1.79 -1.02 21.48
C ALA A 141 2.10 0.03 22.55
N TYR A 142 2.25 -0.37 23.83
CA TYR A 142 2.65 0.57 24.89
C TYR A 142 4.07 1.09 24.71
N TYR A 143 5.01 0.26 24.29
CA TYR A 143 6.37 0.72 24.00
C TYR A 143 6.43 1.71 22.83
N LEU A 144 5.57 1.51 21.82
CA LEU A 144 5.56 2.31 20.60
C LEU A 144 4.52 3.44 20.59
N ILE A 145 3.81 3.69 21.70
CA ILE A 145 2.71 4.68 21.74
C ILE A 145 3.19 6.12 21.48
N ALA A 146 4.45 6.41 21.82
CA ALA A 146 5.07 7.71 21.57
C ALA A 146 5.72 7.80 20.17
N ASP A 147 5.89 6.66 19.51
CA ASP A 147 6.34 6.59 18.13
C ASP A 147 5.10 6.69 17.22
N ASN A 148 5.22 7.37 16.07
CA ASN A 148 4.12 7.48 15.10
C ASN A 148 3.90 6.14 14.39
N VAL A 149 3.44 5.15 15.13
CA VAL A 149 3.34 3.75 14.71
C VAL A 149 1.88 3.30 14.80
N THR A 150 1.47 2.53 13.81
CA THR A 150 0.17 1.86 13.79
C THR A 150 0.41 0.36 13.64
N LEU A 151 -0.13 -0.43 14.56
CA LEU A 151 0.02 -1.89 14.51
C LEU A 151 -1.13 -2.51 13.70
N LEU A 152 -0.76 -3.35 12.75
CA LEU A 152 -1.66 -4.19 11.97
C LEU A 152 -1.56 -5.63 12.49
N VAL A 153 -2.56 -6.04 13.28
CA VAL A 153 -2.49 -7.30 14.01
C VAL A 153 -3.31 -8.37 13.30
N SER A 154 -2.64 -9.46 12.90
CA SER A 154 -3.30 -10.66 12.40
C SER A 154 -3.62 -11.60 13.54
N LEU A 155 -4.91 -11.82 13.81
CA LEU A 155 -5.36 -12.76 14.86
C LEU A 155 -5.26 -14.24 14.44
N ASP A 156 -4.92 -14.51 13.17
CA ASP A 156 -4.66 -15.85 12.65
C ASP A 156 -3.40 -15.84 11.78
N LYS A 157 -2.40 -16.65 12.14
CA LYS A 157 -1.12 -16.73 11.41
C LYS A 157 -1.29 -17.14 9.95
N LEU A 158 -2.34 -17.89 9.63
CA LEU A 158 -2.63 -18.30 8.24
C LEU A 158 -3.09 -17.14 7.37
N LEU A 159 -3.62 -16.07 7.97
CA LEU A 159 -4.11 -14.87 7.27
C LEU A 159 -3.07 -13.74 7.23
N PHE A 160 -1.92 -13.91 7.91
CA PHE A 160 -0.92 -12.86 8.02
C PHE A 160 -0.41 -12.37 6.66
N ASN A 161 -0.01 -13.29 5.77
CA ASN A 161 0.53 -12.90 4.48
C ASN A 161 -0.51 -12.20 3.59
N SER A 162 -1.76 -12.66 3.60
CA SER A 162 -2.81 -12.02 2.81
C SER A 162 -3.16 -10.64 3.37
N MET A 163 -3.17 -10.49 4.69
CA MET A 163 -3.33 -9.20 5.36
C MET A 163 -2.20 -8.24 4.95
N VAL A 164 -0.93 -8.61 5.14
CA VAL A 164 0.22 -7.76 4.78
C VAL A 164 0.12 -7.31 3.32
N SER A 165 -0.04 -8.26 2.39
CA SER A 165 -0.09 -7.95 0.96
C SER A 165 -1.22 -6.98 0.63
N HIS A 166 -2.39 -7.13 1.27
CA HIS A 166 -3.52 -6.23 1.04
C HIS A 166 -3.24 -4.82 1.55
N PHE A 167 -2.67 -4.65 2.74
CA PHE A 167 -2.30 -3.32 3.24
C PHE A 167 -1.15 -2.69 2.43
N ALA A 168 -0.23 -3.52 1.92
CA ALA A 168 0.88 -3.10 1.06
C ALA A 168 0.43 -2.55 -0.31
N GLU A 169 -0.83 -2.78 -0.74
CA GLU A 169 -1.38 -2.16 -1.95
C GLU A 169 -1.50 -0.63 -1.84
N VAL A 170 -1.62 -0.11 -0.61
CA VAL A 170 -1.91 1.31 -0.34
C VAL A 170 -0.80 1.98 0.47
N TYR A 171 -0.19 1.27 1.43
CA TYR A 171 0.79 1.81 2.36
C TYR A 171 2.07 0.98 2.39
N PRO A 172 3.24 1.57 2.69
CA PRO A 172 4.42 0.78 3.04
C PRO A 172 4.16 0.05 4.36
N VAL A 173 4.30 -1.27 4.37
CA VAL A 173 4.11 -2.11 5.55
C VAL A 173 5.46 -2.61 6.06
N THR A 174 5.72 -2.42 7.35
CA THR A 174 6.92 -2.90 8.03
C THR A 174 6.68 -4.24 8.69
N ILE A 175 7.62 -5.17 8.55
CA ILE A 175 7.63 -6.45 9.28
C ILE A 175 8.96 -6.59 9.99
N PHE A 176 8.91 -6.94 11.27
CA PHE A 176 10.10 -7.30 12.04
C PHE A 176 10.35 -8.80 11.97
N THR A 177 11.62 -9.18 11.83
CA THR A 177 12.00 -10.58 11.83
C THR A 177 13.45 -10.73 12.30
N THR A 178 13.83 -11.95 12.65
CA THR A 178 15.20 -12.31 13.01
C THR A 178 15.93 -12.92 11.81
N LEU A 179 17.25 -12.94 11.85
CA LEU A 179 18.08 -13.42 10.74
C LEU A 179 17.76 -14.87 10.34
N ASP A 180 17.41 -15.73 11.31
CA ASP A 180 17.02 -17.12 11.06
C ASP A 180 15.64 -17.26 10.40
N GLN A 181 14.74 -16.30 10.60
CA GLN A 181 13.39 -16.28 10.00
C GLN A 181 13.31 -15.40 8.74
N LYS A 182 14.36 -14.62 8.42
CA LYS A 182 14.42 -13.68 7.30
C LYS A 182 13.83 -14.25 6.02
N ASP A 183 14.29 -15.42 5.58
CA ASP A 183 13.86 -16.01 4.32
C ASP A 183 12.38 -16.42 4.33
N LYS A 184 11.89 -16.91 5.47
CA LYS A 184 10.49 -17.32 5.64
C LYS A 184 9.56 -16.10 5.56
N VAL A 185 9.98 -14.97 6.12
CA VAL A 185 9.21 -13.73 6.15
C VAL A 185 9.34 -12.93 4.87
N CYS A 186 10.54 -12.81 4.28
CA CYS A 186 10.77 -11.91 3.13
C CYS A 186 10.33 -12.51 1.79
N LYS A 187 10.54 -13.83 1.56
CA LYS A 187 10.24 -14.47 0.27
C LYS A 187 8.78 -14.28 -0.19
N PRO A 188 7.76 -14.38 0.69
CA PRO A 188 6.37 -14.14 0.30
C PRO A 188 6.06 -12.73 -0.22
N PHE A 189 6.87 -11.72 0.13
CA PHE A 189 6.57 -10.31 -0.13
C PHE A 189 7.53 -9.66 -1.14
N ARG A 190 8.28 -10.44 -1.90
CA ARG A 190 9.12 -9.91 -2.98
C ARG A 190 8.29 -9.11 -3.99
N GLY A 191 8.66 -7.86 -4.19
CA GLY A 191 7.94 -6.92 -5.06
C GLY A 191 6.77 -6.20 -4.43
N ALA A 192 6.39 -6.54 -3.20
CA ALA A 192 5.36 -5.83 -2.46
C ALA A 192 5.96 -4.60 -1.79
N ASN A 193 5.13 -3.60 -1.50
CA ASN A 193 5.49 -2.40 -0.74
C ASN A 193 5.68 -2.74 0.74
N VAL A 194 6.69 -3.55 1.03
CA VAL A 194 6.99 -4.11 2.33
C VAL A 194 8.44 -3.84 2.68
N LYS A 195 8.65 -3.31 3.88
CA LYS A 195 9.97 -3.11 4.49
C LYS A 195 10.18 -4.19 5.54
N ALA A 196 11.22 -5.01 5.38
CA ALA A 196 11.61 -5.98 6.40
C ALA A 196 12.75 -5.43 7.25
N ILE A 197 12.58 -5.42 8.57
CA ILE A 197 13.64 -5.08 9.52
C ILE A 197 14.12 -6.39 10.14
N VAL A 198 15.37 -6.72 9.85
CA VAL A 198 16.00 -7.98 10.24
C VAL A 198 17.04 -7.71 11.31
N THR A 199 16.80 -8.22 12.51
CA THR A 199 17.74 -8.21 13.64
C THR A 199 18.48 -9.56 13.73
N SER A 200 19.57 -9.63 14.49
CA SER A 200 20.41 -10.83 14.54
C SER A 200 19.75 -12.00 15.27
N ASP A 201 19.37 -11.83 16.53
CA ASP A 201 18.94 -12.90 17.43
C ASP A 201 17.67 -12.63 18.24
N ARG A 202 17.18 -11.38 18.28
CA ARG A 202 16.02 -10.98 19.08
C ARG A 202 14.98 -10.23 18.27
N ASN A 203 13.70 -10.48 18.57
CA ASN A 203 12.62 -9.69 17.96
C ASN A 203 12.54 -8.27 18.56
N VAL A 204 11.72 -7.41 17.94
CA VAL A 204 11.58 -6.01 18.37
C VAL A 204 11.11 -5.87 19.81
N LEU A 205 10.16 -6.69 20.25
CA LEU A 205 9.64 -6.64 21.61
C LEU A 205 10.73 -7.04 22.62
N GLU A 206 11.53 -8.06 22.32
CA GLU A 206 12.63 -8.50 23.17
C GLU A 206 13.72 -7.43 23.32
N HIS A 207 14.02 -6.67 22.26
CA HIS A 207 14.94 -5.54 22.35
C HIS A 207 14.38 -4.38 23.20
N LEU A 208 13.08 -4.08 23.06
CA LEU A 208 12.42 -3.04 23.85
C LEU A 208 12.32 -3.43 25.33
N GLU A 209 11.98 -4.69 25.61
CA GLU A 209 11.70 -5.18 26.97
C GLU A 209 12.98 -5.51 27.76
N TYR A 210 13.92 -6.26 27.16
CA TYR A 210 15.08 -6.79 27.91
C TYR A 210 16.34 -5.98 27.72
N SER A 211 16.49 -5.30 26.58
CA SER A 211 17.67 -4.49 26.30
C SER A 211 17.45 -3.00 26.59
N GLU A 212 16.23 -2.61 26.97
CA GLU A 212 15.82 -1.22 27.26
C GLU A 212 16.19 -0.24 26.13
N LEU A 213 16.23 -0.74 24.89
CA LEU A 213 16.53 0.08 23.73
C LEU A 213 15.27 0.83 23.30
N SER A 214 15.41 2.05 22.79
CA SER A 214 14.29 2.69 22.10
C SER A 214 14.10 2.09 20.71
N TYR A 215 12.91 2.27 20.13
CA TYR A 215 12.65 1.86 18.75
C TYR A 215 13.71 2.41 17.77
N ARG A 216 14.10 3.68 17.95
CA ARG A 216 15.14 4.32 17.13
C ARG A 216 16.51 3.70 17.30
N ASP A 217 16.86 3.28 18.51
CA ASP A 217 18.16 2.65 18.79
C ASP A 217 18.23 1.27 18.14
N ILE A 218 17.13 0.51 18.15
CA ILE A 218 17.03 -0.78 17.46
C ILE A 218 17.32 -0.62 15.97
N LEU A 219 16.71 0.39 15.32
CA LEU A 219 16.96 0.66 13.90
C LEU A 219 18.41 1.08 13.59
N ALA A 220 19.15 1.55 14.60
CA ALA A 220 20.52 2.03 14.46
C ALA A 220 21.58 1.00 14.87
N LEU A 221 21.17 -0.20 15.32
CA LEU A 221 22.12 -1.26 15.65
C LEU A 221 22.90 -1.72 14.40
N ASP A 222 24.19 -1.98 14.58
CA ASP A 222 25.08 -2.41 13.49
C ASP A 222 24.67 -3.75 12.86
N ASP A 223 23.94 -4.58 13.60
CA ASP A 223 23.45 -5.90 13.16
C ASP A 223 22.00 -5.86 12.63
N THR A 224 21.37 -4.68 12.60
CA THR A 224 20.03 -4.49 12.04
C THR A 224 20.13 -4.17 10.56
N THR A 225 19.48 -5.01 9.74
CA THR A 225 19.40 -4.82 8.30
C THR A 225 17.99 -4.43 7.90
N ILE A 226 17.84 -3.31 7.22
CA ILE A 226 16.56 -2.85 6.66
C ILE A 226 16.54 -3.20 5.17
N LEU A 227 15.54 -3.99 4.77
CA LEU A 227 15.36 -4.46 3.40
C LEU A 227 14.09 -3.86 2.83
N ASP A 228 14.21 -3.17 1.69
CA ASP A 228 13.06 -2.80 0.86
C ASP A 228 12.77 -3.96 -0.11
N LEU A 229 11.67 -4.67 0.15
CA LEU A 229 11.29 -5.85 -0.64
C LEU A 229 10.64 -5.47 -1.98
N GLN A 230 10.21 -4.21 -2.15
CA GLN A 230 9.72 -3.72 -3.43
C GLN A 230 10.88 -3.49 -4.40
N ALA A 231 11.99 -2.95 -3.88
CA ALA A 231 13.19 -2.67 -4.64
C ALA A 231 13.94 -3.93 -5.09
N GLU A 232 13.77 -5.09 -4.43
CA GLU A 232 14.41 -6.37 -4.84
C GLU A 232 14.09 -6.80 -6.30
N ILE A 233 13.02 -6.27 -6.92
CA ILE A 233 12.68 -6.56 -8.32
C ILE A 233 13.49 -5.69 -9.29
N TRP A 234 13.92 -4.50 -8.86
CA TRP A 234 14.68 -3.59 -9.67
C TRP A 234 16.17 -3.85 -9.43
N SER A 235 16.86 -4.38 -10.44
CA SER A 235 18.32 -4.40 -10.43
C SER A 235 18.86 -2.99 -10.15
N GLU A 236 20.05 -2.91 -9.56
CA GLU A 236 20.77 -1.63 -9.40
C GLU A 236 20.69 -0.83 -10.71
N PRO A 237 20.14 0.39 -10.71
CA PRO A 237 19.99 1.18 -11.93
C PRO A 237 21.36 1.31 -12.58
N GLU A 238 21.51 0.82 -13.81
CA GLU A 238 22.76 1.01 -14.52
C GLU A 238 23.05 2.51 -14.60
N PRO A 239 24.28 2.95 -14.25
CA PRO A 239 24.64 4.35 -14.39
C PRO A 239 24.39 4.75 -15.85
N LEU A 240 23.74 5.89 -16.05
CA LEU A 240 23.57 6.48 -17.37
C LEU A 240 24.91 6.41 -18.09
N ALA A 241 24.93 5.83 -19.30
CA ALA A 241 26.15 5.62 -20.04
C ALA A 241 26.93 6.95 -20.14
N ASN A 242 28.01 7.07 -19.37
CA ASN A 242 28.85 8.28 -19.28
C ASN A 242 29.74 8.48 -20.51
N SER A 243 29.50 7.73 -21.58
CA SER A 243 30.11 7.97 -22.87
C SER A 243 29.17 8.88 -23.64
N PRO A 244 29.37 10.21 -23.65
CA PRO A 244 28.77 11.02 -24.70
C PRO A 244 29.32 10.46 -26.01
N ASN A 245 28.52 9.65 -26.70
CA ASN A 245 28.79 9.32 -28.09
C ASN A 245 29.12 10.65 -28.76
N LYS A 246 30.31 10.75 -29.38
CA LYS A 246 30.65 11.94 -30.17
C LYS A 246 29.46 12.18 -31.09
N PRO A 247 28.77 13.33 -30.98
CA PRO A 247 27.61 13.59 -31.82
C PRO A 247 28.02 13.34 -33.26
N THR A 248 27.28 12.47 -33.97
CA THR A 248 27.52 12.27 -35.39
C THR A 248 27.56 13.66 -36.05
N PRO A 249 28.66 14.05 -36.70
CA PRO A 249 28.78 15.39 -37.26
C PRO A 249 27.61 15.67 -38.19
N TYR A 250 26.93 16.79 -37.97
CA TYR A 250 25.82 17.18 -38.83
C TYR A 250 26.34 17.35 -40.26
N PRO A 251 25.66 16.81 -41.29
CA PRO A 251 26.15 16.80 -42.67
C PRO A 251 25.97 18.18 -43.30
N ILE A 252 26.70 19.18 -42.80
CA ILE A 252 26.65 20.55 -43.30
C ILE A 252 27.03 20.62 -44.78
N ASP A 253 27.88 19.70 -45.25
CA ASP A 253 28.29 19.60 -46.65
C ASP A 253 27.19 19.02 -47.56
N ALA A 254 26.11 18.47 -46.99
CA ALA A 254 24.92 18.10 -47.76
C ALA A 254 24.12 19.33 -48.22
N PHE A 255 24.27 20.47 -47.54
CA PHE A 255 23.78 21.75 -48.04
C PHE A 255 24.82 22.30 -49.02
N THR A 256 24.50 22.32 -50.32
CA THR A 256 25.40 22.87 -51.33
C THR A 256 25.10 24.35 -51.60
N GLY A 257 26.11 25.10 -52.02
CA GLY A 257 25.96 26.49 -52.47
C GLY A 257 25.48 27.46 -51.38
N LEU A 258 24.45 28.25 -51.70
CA LEU A 258 23.93 29.32 -50.83
C LEU A 258 23.43 28.79 -49.47
N LEU A 259 22.81 27.62 -49.46
CA LEU A 259 22.23 27.06 -48.24
C LEU A 259 23.27 26.72 -47.19
N GLN A 260 24.46 26.27 -47.60
CA GLN A 260 25.58 26.04 -46.68
C GLN A 260 25.98 27.31 -45.95
N HIS A 261 26.05 28.43 -46.69
CA HIS A 261 26.44 29.73 -46.17
C HIS A 261 25.39 30.27 -45.21
N VAL A 262 24.11 30.09 -45.54
CA VAL A 262 22.99 30.47 -44.66
C VAL A 262 23.04 29.72 -43.34
N VAL A 263 23.23 28.39 -43.37
CA VAL A 263 23.34 27.59 -42.13
C VAL A 263 24.54 28.02 -41.28
N LYS A 264 25.71 28.24 -41.90
CA LYS A 264 26.92 28.73 -41.19
C LYS A 264 26.72 30.13 -40.61
N ALA A 265 26.07 31.03 -41.32
CA ALA A 265 25.77 32.39 -40.85
C ALA A 265 24.78 32.37 -39.68
N VAL A 266 23.69 31.59 -39.79
CA VAL A 266 22.71 31.45 -38.70
C VAL A 266 23.38 30.86 -37.46
N ALA A 267 24.17 29.80 -37.60
CA ALA A 267 24.92 29.21 -36.49
C ALA A 267 25.85 30.24 -35.83
N HIS A 268 26.55 31.06 -36.63
CA HIS A 268 27.44 32.10 -36.13
C HIS A 268 26.71 33.20 -35.36
N TYR A 269 25.61 33.75 -35.88
CA TYR A 269 24.90 34.84 -35.21
C TYR A 269 24.08 34.40 -34.00
N THR A 270 23.56 33.17 -34.02
CA THR A 270 22.75 32.63 -32.93
C THR A 270 23.56 31.88 -31.87
N GLN A 271 24.87 31.70 -32.10
CA GLN A 271 25.76 30.91 -31.26
C GLN A 271 25.22 29.49 -30.99
N ALA A 272 24.49 28.93 -31.96
CA ALA A 272 23.90 27.61 -31.88
C ALA A 272 24.77 26.57 -32.63
N PRO A 273 24.74 25.29 -32.23
CA PRO A 273 25.31 24.21 -33.02
C PRO A 273 24.82 24.23 -34.48
N THR A 274 25.70 23.95 -35.43
CA THR A 274 25.38 23.91 -36.87
C THR A 274 24.23 22.96 -37.19
N ALA A 275 24.03 21.92 -36.38
CA ALA A 275 22.89 21.01 -36.47
C ALA A 275 21.54 21.71 -36.22
N ILE A 276 21.46 22.54 -35.18
CA ILE A 276 20.24 23.28 -34.85
C ILE A 276 19.96 24.32 -35.93
N ALA A 277 20.98 25.09 -36.32
CA ALA A 277 20.87 26.05 -37.41
C ALA A 277 20.44 25.37 -38.73
N GLY A 278 21.00 24.20 -39.04
CA GLY A 278 20.66 23.41 -40.23
C GLY A 278 19.20 22.96 -40.25
N GLN A 279 18.70 22.45 -39.12
CA GLN A 279 17.30 22.05 -38.99
C GLN A 279 16.34 23.24 -39.07
N CYS A 280 16.69 24.40 -38.48
CA CYS A 280 15.88 25.61 -38.61
C CYS A 280 15.78 26.10 -40.05
N VAL A 281 16.89 26.09 -40.79
CA VAL A 281 16.92 26.45 -42.22
C VAL A 281 16.11 25.47 -43.06
N LEU A 282 16.22 24.16 -42.80
CA LEU A 282 15.37 23.15 -43.45
C LEU A 282 13.89 23.37 -43.17
N GLY A 283 13.51 23.64 -41.92
CA GLY A 283 12.13 23.92 -41.54
C GLY A 283 11.57 25.16 -42.26
N ALA A 284 12.36 26.22 -42.37
CA ALA A 284 11.97 27.42 -43.12
C ALA A 284 11.81 27.14 -44.62
N LEU A 285 12.72 26.36 -45.21
CA LEU A 285 12.63 25.94 -46.61
C LEU A 285 11.41 25.06 -46.87
N ALA A 286 11.14 24.10 -45.99
CA ALA A 286 9.98 23.22 -46.09
C ALA A 286 8.68 24.03 -46.03
N HIS A 287 8.58 25.00 -45.11
CA HIS A 287 7.44 25.89 -45.00
C HIS A 287 7.26 26.78 -46.25
N MET A 288 8.34 27.31 -46.82
CA MET A 288 8.28 28.05 -48.09
C MET A 288 7.89 27.14 -49.27
N GLY A 289 8.40 25.91 -49.29
CA GLY A 289 8.16 24.90 -50.31
C GLY A 289 6.74 24.34 -50.29
N GLN A 290 6.11 24.23 -49.13
CA GLN A 290 4.72 23.78 -48.97
C GLN A 290 3.78 24.59 -49.88
N ARG A 291 3.96 25.91 -49.98
CA ARG A 291 3.16 26.78 -50.87
C ARG A 291 3.25 26.39 -52.37
N PHE A 292 4.32 25.73 -52.78
CA PHE A 292 4.53 25.30 -54.16
C PHE A 292 4.19 23.82 -54.40
N ILE A 293 4.01 23.05 -53.32
CA ILE A 293 3.66 21.62 -53.36
C ILE A 293 2.17 21.40 -53.07
N ASP A 294 1.52 22.30 -52.31
CA ASP A 294 0.08 22.32 -52.10
C ASP A 294 -0.64 22.54 -53.44
N ALA A 295 -0.94 21.43 -54.12
CA ALA A 295 -1.96 21.36 -55.15
C ALA A 295 -3.29 21.81 -54.53
N PRO A 296 -4.13 22.59 -55.24
CA PRO A 296 -5.40 23.04 -54.69
C PRO A 296 -6.22 21.82 -54.27
N MET A 297 -6.50 21.71 -52.97
CA MET A 297 -7.53 20.82 -52.44
C MET A 297 -8.86 21.31 -53.03
N GLY A 298 -9.31 20.66 -54.10
CA GLY A 298 -10.59 20.92 -54.72
C GLY A 298 -11.67 20.80 -53.66
N THR A 299 -12.22 21.94 -53.24
CA THR A 299 -13.44 22.01 -52.46
C THR A 299 -14.46 22.81 -53.25
N ASP A 300 -15.60 22.16 -53.46
CA ASP A 300 -16.73 22.60 -54.24
C ASP A 300 -17.15 24.04 -53.93
N THR A 301 -17.12 24.89 -54.95
CA THR A 301 -17.83 26.16 -54.91
C THR A 301 -19.24 25.94 -55.45
N CYS A 302 -20.16 25.60 -54.55
CA CYS A 302 -21.57 25.93 -54.75
C CYS A 302 -21.73 27.41 -54.35
N ARG A 303 -21.99 28.32 -55.30
CA ARG A 303 -22.75 29.55 -55.03
C ARG A 303 -23.58 30.01 -56.24
N PRO A 304 -24.77 30.60 -55.98
CA PRO A 304 -25.79 30.88 -56.97
C PRO A 304 -25.58 32.25 -57.64
N VAL A 305 -25.87 32.34 -58.94
CA VAL A 305 -26.78 33.31 -59.61
C VAL A 305 -27.30 32.65 -60.88
#